data_AF-A0AAV2KQL7-F1
#
_entry.id   AF-A0AAV2KQL7-F1
#
_cell.length_a   1.000
_cell.length_b   1.000
_cell.length_c   1.000
_cell.angle_alpha   90.00
_cell.angle_beta   90.00
_cell.angle_gamma   90.00
#
_symmetry.space_group_name_H-M   'P 1'
#
loop_
_entity.id
_entity.type
_entity.pdbx_description
1 polymer ?
#
loop_
_entity_poly.entity_id
_entity_poly.type
_entity_poly.pdbx_seq_one_letter_code
_entity_poly.pdbx_strand_id
1 'polypeptide(L)'
;MEMRVPAVQLFDIFKLPKNCNLEKRLQIQDAAIFAERMYSGISVEDEMKFSDGFLSVVDNNSGNWKCKELSEDTRKKIISLHKQGHRSPKISKLLNLSRSTVARTIRRFKITGGFQSLPRSGRPKKLTSDFQSLIHKFYLENKGISAPSIAAELKAVTDKSVSPQTIRRVLNQVGLQVSHPKGRWPSKSLNDSRPEDQKKRTPLPKMRLL
;
A
#
# COMPACT_ATOMS: atom_id res chain seq x y z
N MET A 1 -63.93 50.61 -12.87
CA MET A 1 -63.18 49.62 -12.06
C MET A 1 -63.05 48.30 -12.85
N GLU A 2 -62.36 48.22 -13.99
CA GLU A 2 -61.05 48.78 -14.39
C GLU A 2 -59.82 48.16 -13.71
N MET A 3 -58.97 47.60 -14.57
CA MET A 3 -57.51 47.72 -14.56
C MET A 3 -56.71 47.14 -13.37
N ARG A 4 -56.18 45.92 -13.55
CA ARG A 4 -54.77 45.75 -14.01
C ARG A 4 -54.36 44.32 -14.39
N VAL A 5 -53.70 44.23 -15.55
CA VAL A 5 -52.92 43.13 -16.18
C VAL A 5 -51.84 43.88 -17.02
N PRO A 6 -50.59 43.41 -17.30
CA PRO A 6 -49.97 42.07 -17.25
C PRO A 6 -48.87 42.00 -16.13
N ALA A 7 -47.70 41.32 -16.15
CA ALA A 7 -46.90 40.70 -17.22
C ALA A 7 -45.79 39.72 -16.75
N VAL A 8 -45.42 38.79 -17.67
CA VAL A 8 -44.05 38.38 -18.15
C VAL A 8 -42.89 38.41 -17.13
N GLN A 9 -42.08 37.36 -16.94
CA GLN A 9 -41.41 36.49 -17.94
C GLN A 9 -41.60 34.99 -17.60
N LEU A 10 -41.73 34.00 -18.51
CA LEU A 10 -41.14 33.72 -19.85
C LEU A 10 -39.78 32.98 -19.77
N PHE A 11 -39.56 32.06 -20.73
CA PHE A 11 -38.56 30.98 -20.82
C PHE A 11 -38.85 29.69 -20.01
N ASP A 12 -38.61 28.46 -20.52
CA ASP A 12 -38.84 27.89 -21.87
C ASP A 12 -38.58 26.35 -21.86
N ILE A 13 -38.66 25.72 -23.04
CA ILE A 13 -38.12 24.38 -23.37
C ILE A 13 -38.93 23.16 -22.85
N PHE A 14 -40.10 22.94 -23.44
CA PHE A 14 -40.55 21.57 -23.74
C PHE A 14 -39.95 21.13 -25.10
N LYS A 15 -38.76 20.51 -25.10
CA LYS A 15 -38.14 19.94 -26.31
C LYS A 15 -37.94 18.43 -26.20
N LEU A 16 -39.00 17.67 -26.47
CA LEU A 16 -38.88 16.28 -26.90
C LEU A 16 -38.77 16.23 -28.44
N PRO A 17 -37.75 15.58 -29.03
CA PRO A 17 -37.54 15.59 -30.46
C PRO A 17 -38.58 14.74 -31.22
N LYS A 18 -39.14 15.30 -32.29
CA LYS A 18 -40.16 14.67 -33.15
C LYS A 18 -39.58 13.61 -34.11
N ASN A 19 -38.85 12.59 -33.61
CA ASN A 19 -38.53 11.43 -34.45
C ASN A 19 -38.14 10.15 -33.67
N CYS A 20 -39.07 9.21 -33.53
CA CYS A 20 -38.82 7.78 -33.33
C CYS A 20 -40.08 6.98 -33.69
N ASN A 21 -39.88 5.80 -34.30
CA ASN A 21 -40.96 5.03 -34.90
C ASN A 21 -41.91 4.40 -33.86
N LEU A 22 -43.18 4.18 -34.24
CA LEU A 22 -44.27 3.80 -33.34
C LEU A 22 -44.02 2.48 -32.57
N GLU A 23 -43.25 1.57 -33.17
CA GLU A 23 -42.88 0.25 -32.61
C GLU A 23 -42.06 0.34 -31.31
N LYS A 24 -41.28 1.41 -31.10
CA LYS A 24 -40.49 1.60 -29.87
C LYS A 24 -41.35 1.91 -28.64
N ARG A 25 -42.67 2.08 -28.80
CA ARG A 25 -43.59 2.41 -27.71
C ARG A 25 -44.01 1.18 -26.89
N LEU A 26 -44.14 0.01 -27.52
CA LEU A 26 -44.45 -1.25 -26.83
C LEU A 26 -43.31 -1.70 -25.92
N GLN A 27 -42.07 -1.75 -26.43
CA GLN A 27 -40.90 -2.26 -25.71
C GLN A 27 -40.63 -1.58 -24.35
N ILE A 28 -41.09 -0.34 -24.16
CA ILE A 28 -40.94 0.38 -22.88
C ILE A 28 -42.07 0.02 -21.90
N GLN A 29 -43.27 -0.29 -22.40
CA GLN A 29 -44.41 -0.70 -21.58
C GLN A 29 -44.29 -2.19 -21.18
N ASP A 30 -43.85 -3.05 -22.10
CA ASP A 30 -43.56 -4.46 -21.81
C ASP A 30 -42.48 -4.64 -20.74
N ALA A 31 -41.47 -3.76 -20.73
CA ALA A 31 -40.40 -3.76 -19.73
C ALA A 31 -40.87 -3.42 -18.31
N ALA A 32 -41.91 -2.58 -18.16
CA ALA A 32 -42.51 -2.29 -16.86
C ALA A 32 -43.30 -3.51 -16.33
N ILE A 33 -44.12 -4.12 -17.19
CA ILE A 33 -44.90 -5.32 -16.86
C ILE A 33 -43.97 -6.51 -16.52
N PHE A 34 -42.84 -6.65 -17.23
CA PHE A 34 -41.82 -7.66 -16.92
C PHE A 34 -41.14 -7.43 -15.57
N ALA A 35 -40.93 -6.17 -15.16
CA ALA A 35 -40.37 -5.86 -13.84
C ALA A 35 -41.34 -6.24 -12.71
N GLU A 36 -42.61 -5.84 -12.79
CA GLU A 36 -43.63 -6.18 -11.79
C GLU A 36 -43.83 -7.70 -11.66
N ARG A 37 -43.77 -8.44 -12.78
CA ARG A 37 -43.87 -9.90 -12.81
C ARG A 37 -42.61 -10.62 -12.30
N MET A 38 -41.50 -9.92 -12.11
CA MET A 38 -40.27 -10.44 -11.48
C MET A 38 -40.17 -10.11 -9.97
N TYR A 39 -40.84 -9.04 -9.49
CA TYR A 39 -40.82 -8.64 -8.09
C TYR A 39 -42.00 -9.15 -7.25
N SER A 40 -43.01 -9.76 -7.87
CA SER A 40 -44.17 -10.38 -7.21
C SER A 40 -43.88 -11.74 -6.52
N GLY A 41 -42.60 -12.09 -6.32
CA GLY A 41 -42.15 -13.34 -5.69
C GLY A 41 -41.18 -13.19 -4.51
N ILE A 42 -40.97 -11.98 -3.98
CA ILE A 42 -40.14 -11.73 -2.80
C ILE A 42 -41.05 -11.57 -1.57
N SER A 43 -40.93 -12.47 -0.60
CA SER A 43 -41.68 -12.38 0.66
C SER A 43 -41.21 -11.19 1.51
N VAL A 44 -42.17 -10.44 2.05
CA VAL A 44 -41.95 -9.11 2.65
C VAL A 44 -41.20 -9.14 4.00
N GLU A 45 -41.01 -10.33 4.59
CA GLU A 45 -40.32 -10.57 5.87
C GLU A 45 -38.84 -10.12 5.94
N ASP A 46 -38.20 -9.90 4.79
CA ASP A 46 -36.79 -9.50 4.68
C ASP A 46 -36.56 -7.97 4.58
N GLU A 47 -37.60 -7.16 4.32
CA GLU A 47 -37.43 -5.69 4.20
C GLU A 47 -37.42 -4.96 5.57
N MET A 48 -38.13 -5.48 6.58
CA MET A 48 -38.21 -4.86 7.92
C MET A 48 -37.09 -5.28 8.89
N LYS A 49 -35.92 -5.71 8.39
CA LYS A 49 -34.72 -6.02 9.20
C LYS A 49 -33.47 -5.24 8.78
N PHE A 50 -33.62 -4.19 7.97
CA PHE A 50 -32.49 -3.38 7.48
C PHE A 50 -32.09 -2.20 8.38
N SER A 51 -32.93 -1.78 9.33
CA SER A 51 -32.68 -0.64 10.23
C SER A 51 -32.10 -1.06 11.60
N ASP A 52 -32.77 -1.97 12.30
CA ASP A 52 -32.68 -2.11 13.77
C ASP A 52 -31.57 -3.05 14.27
N GLY A 53 -30.43 -3.09 13.56
CA GLY A 53 -29.29 -3.95 13.95
C GLY A 53 -27.92 -3.53 13.40
N PHE A 54 -27.83 -2.43 12.66
CA PHE A 54 -26.63 -2.06 11.90
C PHE A 54 -25.49 -1.42 12.74
N LEU A 55 -25.69 -1.22 14.04
CA LEU A 55 -24.82 -0.39 14.89
C LEU A 55 -24.43 -1.02 16.25
N SER A 56 -24.04 -2.29 16.27
CA SER A 56 -23.51 -2.96 17.49
C SER A 56 -22.10 -3.54 17.37
N VAL A 57 -21.50 -3.57 16.17
CA VAL A 57 -20.05 -3.83 15.98
C VAL A 57 -19.43 -2.65 15.22
N VAL A 58 -19.38 -1.51 15.89
CA VAL A 58 -18.63 -0.34 15.43
C VAL A 58 -17.18 -0.53 15.88
N ASP A 59 -16.33 -1.05 14.98
CA ASP A 59 -14.88 -1.06 15.16
C ASP A 59 -14.36 0.38 15.17
N ASN A 60 -14.37 1.01 16.35
CA ASN A 60 -14.01 2.42 16.58
C ASN A 60 -12.52 2.69 16.28
N ASN A 61 -12.18 2.82 15.00
CA ASN A 61 -10.83 3.11 14.48
C ASN A 61 -10.71 4.53 13.89
N SER A 62 -11.47 5.48 14.41
CA SER A 62 -11.42 6.91 14.06
C SER A 62 -10.12 7.64 14.44
N GLY A 63 -9.12 6.94 14.99
CA GLY A 63 -7.86 7.50 15.48
C GLY A 63 -6.58 6.79 15.01
N ASN A 64 -6.62 5.96 13.95
CA ASN A 64 -5.45 5.18 13.53
C ASN A 64 -5.18 5.25 12.01
N TRP A 65 -4.35 6.21 11.59
CA TRP A 65 -3.97 6.40 10.18
C TRP A 65 -3.04 5.32 9.59
N LYS A 66 -2.83 4.20 10.30
CA LYS A 66 -2.14 3.02 9.75
C LYS A 66 -3.14 2.17 8.98
N CYS A 67 -2.85 1.89 7.70
CA CYS A 67 -3.59 0.95 6.87
C CYS A 67 -3.50 -0.49 7.42
N LYS A 68 -4.27 -0.80 8.47
CA LYS A 68 -4.34 -2.12 9.09
C LYS A 68 -4.87 -3.13 8.07
N GLU A 69 -4.20 -4.26 7.96
CA GLU A 69 -4.64 -5.33 7.07
C GLU A 69 -5.92 -5.98 7.61
N LEU A 70 -6.83 -6.40 6.73
CA LEU A 70 -8.00 -7.17 7.13
C LEU A 70 -7.57 -8.42 7.91
N SER A 71 -8.27 -8.74 9.00
CA SER A 71 -8.16 -10.04 9.68
C SER A 71 -8.44 -11.19 8.71
N GLU A 72 -7.94 -12.39 9.04
CA GLU A 72 -8.17 -13.57 8.20
C GLU A 72 -9.67 -13.89 8.08
N ASP A 73 -10.41 -13.75 9.18
CA ASP A 73 -11.81 -14.17 9.27
C ASP A 73 -12.75 -13.25 8.49
N THR A 74 -12.44 -11.95 8.43
CA THR A 74 -13.12 -11.02 7.52
C THR A 74 -12.85 -11.39 6.05
N ARG A 75 -11.66 -11.90 5.71
CA ARG A 75 -11.38 -12.44 4.36
C ARG A 75 -12.16 -13.73 4.10
N LYS A 76 -12.22 -14.65 5.08
CA LYS A 76 -13.05 -15.88 5.00
C LYS A 76 -14.52 -15.52 4.76
N LYS A 77 -15.08 -14.57 5.51
CA LYS A 77 -16.48 -14.10 5.39
C LYS A 77 -16.77 -13.46 4.02
N ILE A 78 -15.86 -12.63 3.47
CA ILE A 78 -15.96 -12.11 2.10
C ILE A 78 -16.09 -13.25 1.07
N ILE A 79 -15.24 -14.27 1.17
CA ILE A 79 -15.21 -15.37 0.20
C ILE A 79 -16.39 -16.32 0.37
N SER A 80 -16.88 -16.53 1.60
CA SER A 80 -18.12 -17.27 1.86
C SER A 80 -19.33 -16.62 1.18
N LEU A 81 -19.54 -15.32 1.41
CA LEU A 81 -20.63 -14.56 0.78
C LEU A 81 -20.50 -14.54 -0.76
N HIS A 82 -19.29 -14.49 -1.29
CA HIS A 82 -19.05 -14.59 -2.73
C HIS A 82 -19.35 -15.99 -3.28
N LYS A 83 -19.04 -17.08 -2.55
CA LYS A 83 -19.42 -18.46 -2.92
C LYS A 83 -20.94 -18.66 -2.89
N GLN A 84 -21.65 -17.94 -2.01
CA GLN A 84 -23.13 -17.85 -1.96
C GLN A 84 -23.72 -16.95 -3.09
N GLY A 85 -22.93 -16.58 -4.11
CA GLY A 85 -23.39 -15.81 -5.26
C GLY A 85 -23.62 -14.31 -5.02
N HIS A 86 -23.33 -13.78 -3.83
CA HIS A 86 -23.55 -12.36 -3.55
C HIS A 86 -22.58 -11.46 -4.33
N ARG A 87 -23.12 -10.50 -5.08
CA ARG A 87 -22.33 -9.50 -5.82
C ARG A 87 -21.54 -8.62 -4.85
N SER A 88 -20.32 -8.25 -5.23
CA SER A 88 -19.40 -7.44 -4.41
C SER A 88 -20.00 -6.17 -3.77
N PRO A 89 -20.96 -5.44 -4.38
CA PRO A 89 -21.64 -4.31 -3.73
C PRO A 89 -22.52 -4.73 -2.53
N LYS A 90 -23.20 -5.89 -2.58
CA LYS A 90 -23.98 -6.41 -1.44
C LYS A 90 -23.04 -6.81 -0.30
N ILE A 91 -21.95 -7.52 -0.60
CA ILE A 91 -20.89 -7.87 0.36
C ILE A 91 -20.25 -6.62 1.00
N SER A 92 -20.01 -5.58 0.20
CA SER A 92 -19.45 -4.30 0.65
C SER A 92 -20.34 -3.61 1.69
N LYS A 93 -21.66 -3.55 1.47
CA LYS A 93 -22.63 -3.06 2.46
C LYS A 93 -22.70 -3.96 3.70
N LEU A 94 -22.83 -5.28 3.52
CA LEU A 94 -22.99 -6.27 4.60
C LEU A 94 -21.80 -6.35 5.58
N LEU A 95 -20.61 -5.89 5.18
CA LEU A 95 -19.39 -5.97 5.99
C LEU A 95 -18.79 -4.59 6.32
N ASN A 96 -19.43 -3.48 5.92
CA ASN A 96 -18.89 -2.13 6.06
C ASN A 96 -17.46 -1.96 5.48
N LEU A 97 -17.19 -2.61 4.34
CA LEU A 97 -15.92 -2.57 3.64
C LEU A 97 -16.04 -1.88 2.28
N SER A 98 -14.99 -1.18 1.86
CA SER A 98 -14.95 -0.57 0.52
C SER A 98 -15.01 -1.62 -0.61
N ARG A 99 -15.79 -1.31 -1.66
CA ARG A 99 -15.98 -2.18 -2.84
C ARG A 99 -14.65 -2.64 -3.47
N SER A 100 -13.63 -1.77 -3.45
CA SER A 100 -12.28 -2.06 -3.94
C SER A 100 -11.56 -3.11 -3.08
N THR A 101 -11.72 -3.08 -1.76
CA THR A 101 -11.15 -4.05 -0.82
C THR A 101 -11.78 -5.44 -0.99
N VAL A 102 -13.11 -5.50 -1.12
CA VAL A 102 -13.84 -6.75 -1.44
C VAL A 102 -13.34 -7.33 -2.77
N ALA A 103 -13.30 -6.52 -3.83
CA ALA A 103 -12.81 -6.94 -5.15
C ALA A 103 -11.31 -7.31 -5.18
N ARG A 104 -10.48 -6.72 -4.32
CA ARG A 104 -9.05 -7.11 -4.18
C ARG A 104 -8.90 -8.43 -3.44
N THR A 105 -9.71 -8.67 -2.42
CA THR A 105 -9.73 -9.93 -1.65
C THR A 105 -10.15 -11.10 -2.54
N ILE A 106 -11.23 -10.95 -3.31
CA ILE A 106 -11.71 -11.97 -4.27
C ILE A 106 -10.65 -12.28 -5.33
N ARG A 107 -10.04 -11.25 -5.94
CA ARG A 107 -8.97 -11.45 -6.93
C ARG A 107 -7.74 -12.15 -6.35
N ARG A 108 -7.31 -11.78 -5.13
CA ARG A 108 -6.21 -12.46 -4.45
C ARG A 108 -6.54 -13.92 -4.16
N PHE A 109 -7.74 -14.21 -3.66
CA PHE A 109 -8.16 -15.58 -3.37
C PHE A 109 -8.15 -16.46 -4.64
N LYS A 110 -8.61 -15.93 -5.79
CA LYS A 110 -8.54 -16.64 -7.08
C LYS A 110 -7.11 -16.96 -7.56
N ILE A 111 -6.09 -16.22 -7.12
CA ILE A 111 -4.69 -16.41 -7.53
C ILE A 111 -3.91 -17.25 -6.50
N THR A 112 -4.14 -17.03 -5.21
CA THR A 112 -3.31 -17.59 -4.12
C THR A 112 -3.99 -18.73 -3.36
N GLY A 113 -5.31 -18.88 -3.45
CA GLY A 113 -6.11 -19.85 -2.67
C GLY A 113 -6.18 -19.59 -1.14
N GLY A 114 -5.17 -18.95 -0.56
CA GLY A 114 -5.07 -18.69 0.88
C GLY A 114 -5.66 -17.35 1.35
N PHE A 115 -6.24 -17.36 2.56
CA PHE A 115 -6.73 -16.17 3.24
C PHE A 115 -5.61 -15.39 3.96
N GLN A 116 -4.66 -16.11 4.56
CA GLN A 116 -3.49 -15.59 5.28
C GLN A 116 -2.75 -14.48 4.51
N SER A 117 -2.24 -13.47 5.21
CA SER A 117 -1.32 -12.49 4.60
C SER A 117 0.05 -13.10 4.39
N LEU A 118 0.68 -12.75 3.27
CA LEU A 118 2.08 -13.09 3.02
C LEU A 118 2.97 -11.99 3.61
N PRO A 119 4.19 -12.32 4.08
CA PRO A 119 5.18 -11.30 4.42
C PRO A 119 5.44 -10.42 3.20
N ARG A 120 5.63 -9.11 3.43
CA ARG A 120 5.96 -8.16 2.35
C ARG A 120 7.29 -8.55 1.73
N SER A 121 7.35 -8.53 0.39
CA SER A 121 8.61 -8.68 -0.35
C SER A 121 9.56 -7.54 0.03
N GLY A 122 10.60 -7.86 0.80
CA GLY A 122 11.68 -6.92 1.11
C GLY A 122 12.54 -6.61 -0.12
N ARG A 123 13.41 -5.60 0.00
CA ARG A 123 14.43 -5.34 -1.02
C ARG A 123 15.38 -6.54 -1.14
N PRO A 124 15.69 -7.07 -2.34
CA PRO A 124 16.65 -8.14 -2.50
C PRO A 124 18.04 -7.72 -1.98
N LYS A 125 18.74 -8.66 -1.32
CA LYS A 125 20.12 -8.47 -0.86
C LYS A 125 21.08 -8.38 -2.06
N LYS A 126 22.13 -7.57 -1.95
CA LYS A 126 23.21 -7.48 -2.98
C LYS A 126 24.12 -8.71 -3.02
N LEU A 127 24.13 -9.55 -1.99
CA LEU A 127 24.92 -10.79 -1.93
C LEU A 127 23.99 -12.01 -1.99
N THR A 128 24.40 -13.04 -2.75
CA THR A 128 23.69 -14.33 -2.79
C THR A 128 23.88 -15.10 -1.48
N SER A 129 23.12 -16.19 -1.28
CA SER A 129 23.26 -17.06 -0.10
C SER A 129 24.62 -17.75 -0.06
N ASP A 130 25.11 -18.15 -1.23
CA ASP A 130 26.36 -18.87 -1.43
C ASP A 130 27.56 -17.97 -1.10
N PHE A 131 27.53 -16.70 -1.51
CA PHE A 131 28.57 -15.74 -1.14
C PHE A 131 28.54 -15.38 0.36
N GLN A 132 27.35 -15.33 0.99
CA GLN A 132 27.23 -15.22 2.45
C GLN A 132 27.81 -16.45 3.17
N SER A 133 27.61 -17.63 2.59
CA SER A 133 28.17 -18.90 3.11
C SER A 133 29.70 -18.99 2.91
N LEU A 134 30.22 -18.42 1.83
CA LEU A 134 31.66 -18.35 1.54
C LEU A 134 32.37 -17.37 2.49
N ILE A 135 31.78 -16.19 2.77
CA ILE A 135 32.22 -15.29 3.86
C ILE A 135 32.29 -16.05 5.20
N HIS A 136 31.28 -16.87 5.50
CA HIS A 136 31.20 -17.62 6.76
C HIS A 136 32.30 -18.68 6.86
N LYS A 137 32.55 -19.45 5.80
CA LYS A 137 33.65 -20.43 5.72
C LYS A 137 35.02 -19.78 5.96
N PHE A 138 35.35 -18.73 5.20
CA PHE A 138 36.61 -17.98 5.33
C PHE A 138 36.88 -17.51 6.77
N TYR A 139 35.84 -17.02 7.46
CA TYR A 139 35.94 -16.59 8.86
C TYR A 139 36.09 -17.75 9.86
N LEU A 140 35.46 -18.91 9.61
CA LEU A 140 35.59 -20.09 10.48
C LEU A 140 36.95 -20.78 10.33
N GLU A 141 37.50 -20.79 9.11
CA GLU A 141 38.87 -21.23 8.82
C GLU A 141 39.89 -20.28 9.45
N ASN A 142 39.69 -18.96 9.31
CA ASN A 142 40.63 -17.93 9.74
C ASN A 142 40.07 -17.08 10.90
N LYS A 143 39.83 -17.73 12.04
CA LYS A 143 39.25 -17.10 13.23
C LYS A 143 40.09 -15.91 13.71
N GLY A 144 39.43 -14.77 13.94
CA GLY A 144 40.06 -13.55 14.43
C GLY A 144 40.60 -12.60 13.36
N ILE A 145 40.56 -12.97 12.06
CA ILE A 145 40.89 -12.03 10.97
C ILE A 145 39.93 -10.82 10.98
N SER A 146 40.46 -9.66 10.59
CA SER A 146 39.71 -8.40 10.51
C SER A 146 38.92 -8.26 9.20
N ALA A 147 37.75 -7.62 9.27
CA ALA A 147 36.84 -7.45 8.12
C ALA A 147 37.46 -6.89 6.81
N PRO A 148 38.45 -5.97 6.81
CA PRO A 148 39.08 -5.54 5.56
C PRO A 148 40.04 -6.56 4.94
N SER A 149 40.63 -7.48 5.72
CA SER A 149 41.46 -8.56 5.18
C SER A 149 40.58 -9.56 4.43
N ILE A 150 39.49 -10.01 5.07
CA ILE A 150 38.47 -10.86 4.43
C ILE A 150 37.94 -10.21 3.14
N ALA A 151 37.76 -8.88 3.11
CA ALA A 151 37.35 -8.17 1.89
C ALA A 151 38.39 -8.22 0.76
N ALA A 152 39.69 -8.25 1.07
CA ALA A 152 40.77 -8.36 0.10
C ALA A 152 40.91 -9.80 -0.42
N GLU A 153 40.89 -10.78 0.49
CA GLU A 153 40.94 -12.21 0.18
C GLU A 153 39.77 -12.63 -0.73
N LEU A 154 38.53 -12.26 -0.37
CA LEU A 154 37.34 -12.54 -1.17
C LEU A 154 37.36 -11.85 -2.54
N LYS A 155 37.97 -10.67 -2.65
CA LYS A 155 38.16 -9.99 -3.94
C LYS A 155 39.14 -10.77 -4.82
N ALA A 156 40.22 -11.30 -4.26
CA ALA A 156 41.20 -12.11 -5.00
C ALA A 156 40.64 -13.47 -5.45
N VAL A 157 39.72 -14.06 -4.70
CA VAL A 157 39.13 -15.38 -5.01
C VAL A 157 37.90 -15.31 -5.93
N THR A 158 37.16 -14.20 -5.95
CA THR A 158 35.84 -14.13 -6.63
C THR A 158 35.59 -12.86 -7.45
N ASP A 159 36.59 -11.98 -7.61
CA ASP A 159 36.55 -10.65 -8.26
C ASP A 159 35.55 -9.63 -7.66
N LYS A 160 34.63 -10.09 -6.82
CA LYS A 160 33.51 -9.32 -6.26
C LYS A 160 34.00 -8.48 -5.08
N SER A 161 34.27 -7.21 -5.36
CA SER A 161 34.56 -6.21 -4.33
C SER A 161 33.37 -6.03 -3.37
N VAL A 162 33.60 -6.32 -2.08
CA VAL A 162 32.59 -6.20 -1.01
C VAL A 162 33.12 -5.32 0.12
N SER A 163 32.31 -4.34 0.53
CA SER A 163 32.69 -3.45 1.64
C SER A 163 32.88 -4.23 2.96
N PRO A 164 33.89 -3.91 3.78
CA PRO A 164 34.06 -4.49 5.12
C PRO A 164 32.83 -4.31 6.03
N GLN A 165 32.04 -3.25 5.81
CA GLN A 165 30.78 -3.03 6.54
C GLN A 165 29.70 -4.04 6.16
N THR A 166 29.72 -4.57 4.94
CA THR A 166 28.83 -5.65 4.50
C THR A 166 29.25 -6.98 5.12
N ILE A 167 30.55 -7.27 5.18
CA ILE A 167 31.10 -8.49 5.82
C ILE A 167 30.71 -8.54 7.31
N ARG A 168 30.91 -7.43 8.05
CA ARG A 168 30.42 -7.30 9.45
C ARG A 168 28.92 -7.54 9.56
N ARG A 169 28.10 -6.97 8.67
CA ARG A 169 26.64 -7.18 8.67
C ARG A 169 26.24 -8.64 8.42
N VAL A 170 26.98 -9.37 7.57
CA VAL A 170 26.73 -10.80 7.31
C VAL A 170 27.11 -11.64 8.52
N LEU A 171 28.30 -11.45 9.07
CA LEU A 171 28.79 -12.24 10.22
C LEU A 171 27.96 -11.97 11.49
N ASN A 172 27.62 -10.70 11.77
CA ASN A 172 26.71 -10.34 12.85
C ASN A 172 25.31 -10.98 12.70
N GLN A 173 24.85 -11.26 11.47
CA GLN A 173 23.56 -11.95 11.23
C GLN A 173 23.59 -13.45 11.62
N VAL A 174 24.79 -14.00 11.86
CA VAL A 174 25.05 -15.36 12.34
C VAL A 174 25.58 -15.33 13.80
N GLY A 175 25.60 -14.15 14.44
CA GLY A 175 26.13 -13.96 15.79
C GLY A 175 27.66 -13.87 15.89
N LEU A 176 28.38 -13.92 14.78
CA LEU A 176 29.84 -13.90 14.74
C LEU A 176 30.37 -12.46 14.69
N GLN A 177 31.33 -12.15 15.57
CA GLN A 177 31.95 -10.82 15.65
C GLN A 177 33.34 -10.82 15.00
N VAL A 178 33.60 -9.81 14.17
CA VAL A 178 34.88 -9.66 13.47
C VAL A 178 35.85 -8.88 14.33
N SER A 179 37.13 -9.27 14.35
CA SER A 179 38.13 -8.52 15.12
C SER A 179 38.21 -7.07 14.65
N HIS A 180 37.94 -6.14 15.56
CA HIS A 180 38.13 -4.72 15.32
C HIS A 180 39.62 -4.42 15.46
N PRO A 181 40.31 -3.93 14.41
CA PRO A 181 41.67 -3.44 14.59
C PRO A 181 41.65 -2.32 15.63
N LYS A 182 42.42 -2.48 16.72
CA LYS A 182 42.51 -1.48 17.78
C LYS A 182 43.12 -0.22 17.20
N GLY A 183 42.27 0.73 16.82
CA GLY A 183 42.68 1.99 16.24
C GLY A 183 43.55 2.74 17.23
N ARG A 184 44.85 2.85 16.92
CA ARG A 184 45.66 3.95 17.45
C ARG A 184 44.95 5.22 17.01
N TRP A 185 44.62 6.12 17.95
CA TRP A 185 44.02 7.41 17.60
C TRP A 185 44.89 8.08 16.53
N PRO A 186 44.30 8.73 15.51
CA PRO A 186 45.08 9.41 14.49
C PRO A 186 45.85 10.57 15.14
N SER A 187 47.11 10.32 15.49
CA SER A 187 48.09 11.34 15.80
C SER A 187 48.09 12.32 14.63
N LYS A 188 47.76 13.59 14.89
CA LYS A 188 47.59 14.65 13.89
C LYS A 188 48.69 14.53 12.83
N SER A 189 48.32 14.10 11.63
CA SER A 189 49.28 13.91 10.54
C SER A 189 49.91 15.26 10.21
N LEU A 190 51.24 15.31 10.11
CA LEU A 190 52.04 16.52 9.87
C LEU A 190 51.78 17.22 8.51
N ASN A 191 50.79 16.75 7.75
CA ASN A 191 50.45 17.16 6.40
C ASN A 191 49.09 17.89 6.34
N ASP A 192 48.68 18.65 7.38
CA ASP A 192 47.64 19.68 7.23
C ASP A 192 48.22 20.90 6.49
N SER A 193 48.64 20.68 5.24
CA SER A 193 49.27 21.68 4.37
C SER A 193 48.24 22.65 3.76
N ARG A 194 47.26 23.07 4.56
CA ARG A 194 46.24 24.05 4.17
C ARG A 194 46.69 25.45 4.61
N PRO A 195 46.90 26.41 3.68
CA PRO A 195 47.26 27.78 4.03
C PRO A 195 46.26 28.42 5.00
N GLU A 196 46.78 29.05 6.07
CA GLU A 196 45.99 29.72 7.12
C GLU A 196 45.04 30.79 6.56
N ASP A 197 45.42 31.43 5.45
CA ASP A 197 44.66 32.49 4.79
C ASP A 197 43.23 32.05 4.41
N GLN A 198 43.02 30.75 4.18
CA GLN A 198 41.70 30.20 3.87
C GLN A 198 40.81 29.91 5.09
N LYS A 199 41.34 30.00 6.32
CA LYS A 199 40.56 29.79 7.56
C LYS A 199 39.79 31.06 7.97
N LYS A 200 40.21 32.24 7.49
CA LYS A 200 39.61 33.55 7.81
C LYS A 200 38.57 34.01 6.76
N ARG A 201 37.41 33.34 6.73
CA ARG A 201 36.17 33.91 6.17
C ARG A 201 35.15 34.15 7.28
N THR A 202 35.45 35.12 8.15
CA THR A 202 34.43 35.74 9.00
C THR A 202 33.34 36.35 8.10
N PRO A 203 32.05 36.04 8.31
CA PRO A 203 30.98 36.70 7.57
C PRO A 203 31.05 38.21 7.76
N LEU A 204 31.02 38.99 6.68
CA LEU A 204 30.94 40.44 6.78
C LEU A 204 29.66 40.83 7.54
N PRO A 205 29.72 41.79 8.49
CA PRO A 205 28.53 42.23 9.20
C PRO A 205 27.54 42.83 8.21
N LYS A 206 26.29 42.35 8.24
CA LYS A 206 25.22 42.89 7.39
C LYS A 206 24.97 44.34 7.80
N MET A 207 25.31 45.29 6.94
CA MET A 207 24.92 46.68 7.16
C MET A 207 23.39 46.77 7.15
N ARG A 208 22.84 47.38 8.20
CA ARG A 208 21.46 47.89 8.18
C ARG A 208 21.48 49.16 7.34
N LEU A 209 20.76 49.15 6.22
CA LEU A 209 20.30 50.40 5.62
C LEU A 209 19.23 50.98 6.55
N LEU A 210 19.22 52.31 6.67
CA LEU A 210 18.19 53.11 7.35
C LEU A 210 17.16 53.56 6.31
#